data_AF-A0A540WE03-F1
#
_entry.id   AF-A0A540WE03-F1
#
_cell.length_a   1.000
_cell.length_b   1.000
_cell.length_c   1.000
_cell.angle_alpha   90.00
_cell.angle_beta   90.00
_cell.angle_gamma   90.00
#
_symmetry.space_group_name_H-M   'P 1'
#
loop_
_entity.id
_entity.type
_entity.pdbx_description
1 polymer ?
#
loop_
_entity_poly.entity_id
_entity_poly.type
_entity_poly.pdbx_seq_one_letter_code
_entity_poly.pdbx_strand_id
1 'polypeptide(L)'
;MDGIVEGEWAAFLTEWGGSSSQEAEVLAEMVVAEPKRHDWRVVDAALDRLVCSECGGRFSRGPVGCSACDLAHGFRYAAIETDRPGVPWGNEHAIRVNVSVVRRPQVTSANELLARRLLLPLVLVGILPSTEEAQRMSALVKRSPPAQRARLIEQAIEEVLRREGERERSRPGQ
;
A
#
# COMPACT_ATOMS: atom_id res chain seq x y z
N MET A 1 -2.28 -7.76 -4.49
CA MET A 1 -1.80 -6.85 -3.43
C MET A 1 -0.98 -7.63 -2.42
N ASP A 2 -1.53 -8.69 -1.83
CA ASP A 2 -0.89 -9.33 -0.67
C ASP A 2 0.46 -9.99 -1.00
N GLY A 3 0.71 -10.42 -2.24
CA GLY A 3 1.99 -11.03 -2.62
C GLY A 3 3.25 -10.21 -2.25
N ILE A 4 3.19 -8.87 -2.28
CA ILE A 4 4.35 -8.03 -1.93
C ILE A 4 4.66 -8.06 -0.43
N VAL A 5 3.64 -8.19 0.43
CA VAL A 5 3.84 -8.26 1.89
C VAL A 5 4.07 -9.71 2.32
N GLU A 6 3.41 -10.66 1.68
CA GLU A 6 3.54 -12.10 1.97
C GLU A 6 4.93 -12.63 1.61
N GLY A 7 5.52 -12.18 0.49
CA GLY A 7 6.89 -12.56 0.11
C GLY A 7 7.93 -12.09 1.13
N GLU A 8 7.87 -10.82 1.54
CA GLU A 8 8.80 -10.26 2.53
C GLU A 8 8.61 -10.87 3.92
N TRP A 9 7.36 -11.20 4.29
CA TRP A 9 7.10 -11.91 5.54
C TRP A 9 7.70 -13.32 5.54
N ALA A 10 7.55 -14.06 4.43
CA ALA A 10 8.14 -15.40 4.32
C ALA A 10 9.68 -15.35 4.40
N ALA A 11 10.30 -14.35 3.77
CA ALA A 11 11.75 -14.11 3.88
C ALA A 11 12.15 -13.78 5.33
N PHE A 12 11.42 -12.88 5.99
CA PHE A 12 11.64 -12.51 7.39
C PHE A 12 11.53 -13.71 8.34
N LEU A 13 10.50 -14.57 8.17
CA LEU A 13 10.38 -15.79 8.97
C LEU A 13 11.54 -16.76 8.78
N THR A 14 12.00 -16.91 7.54
CA THR A 14 13.13 -17.78 7.21
C THR A 14 14.42 -17.30 7.87
N GLU A 15 14.65 -15.98 7.90
CA GLU A 15 15.80 -15.36 8.57
C GLU A 15 15.75 -15.55 10.10
N TRP A 16 14.57 -15.43 10.70
CA TRP A 16 14.38 -15.52 12.15
C TRP A 16 14.18 -16.94 12.67
N GLY A 17 14.08 -17.93 11.79
CA GLY A 17 13.87 -19.34 12.17
C GLY A 17 12.49 -19.64 12.74
N GLY A 18 11.49 -18.78 12.49
CA GLY A 18 10.10 -19.02 12.91
C GLY A 18 9.49 -20.15 12.10
N SER A 19 9.34 -21.33 12.70
CA SER A 19 8.92 -22.55 11.99
C SER A 19 7.49 -22.96 12.32
N SER A 20 6.95 -22.48 13.45
CA SER A 20 5.59 -22.75 13.90
C SER A 20 4.67 -21.53 13.78
N SER A 21 3.35 -21.78 13.78
CA SER A 21 2.34 -20.71 13.76
C SER A 21 2.39 -19.82 15.01
N GLN A 22 2.71 -20.40 16.18
CA GLN A 22 2.80 -19.67 17.43
C GLN A 22 4.03 -18.74 17.45
N GLU A 23 5.17 -19.21 16.94
CA GLU A 23 6.36 -18.36 16.76
C GLU A 23 6.09 -17.22 15.78
N ALA A 24 5.37 -17.49 14.67
CA ALA A 24 5.01 -16.46 13.70
C ALA A 24 4.10 -15.37 14.30
N GLU A 25 3.19 -15.73 15.21
CA GLU A 25 2.34 -14.77 15.92
C GLU A 25 3.15 -13.89 16.88
N VAL A 26 4.03 -14.49 17.70
CA VAL A 26 4.93 -13.75 18.60
C VAL A 26 5.86 -12.81 17.82
N LEU A 27 6.39 -13.26 16.68
CA LEU A 27 7.19 -12.42 15.79
C LEU A 27 6.36 -11.26 15.23
N ALA A 28 5.09 -11.48 14.88
CA ALA A 28 4.22 -10.42 14.39
C ALA A 28 3.95 -9.36 15.47
N GLU A 29 3.73 -9.77 16.72
CA GLU A 29 3.59 -8.85 17.86
C GLU A 29 4.84 -7.98 18.05
N MET A 30 6.03 -8.58 18.02
CA MET A 30 7.31 -7.88 18.12
C MET A 30 7.50 -6.86 17.00
N VAL A 31 7.25 -7.27 15.75
CA VAL A 31 7.38 -6.39 14.58
C VAL A 31 6.48 -5.17 14.70
N VAL A 32 5.24 -5.36 15.16
CA VAL A 32 4.25 -4.29 15.32
C VAL A 32 4.58 -3.37 16.50
N ALA A 33 5.26 -3.88 17.54
CA ALA A 33 5.75 -3.08 18.65
C ALA A 33 6.98 -2.21 18.27
N GLU A 34 7.80 -2.66 17.31
CA GLU A 34 9.03 -1.97 16.90
C GLU A 34 9.07 -1.57 15.41
N PRO A 35 8.03 -0.88 14.86
CA PRO A 35 7.89 -0.71 13.41
C PRO A 35 9.10 -0.05 12.76
N LYS A 36 9.75 0.89 13.45
CA LYS A 36 10.96 1.61 12.99
C LYS A 36 12.19 0.74 12.70
N ARG A 37 12.17 -0.53 13.09
CA ARG A 37 13.26 -1.50 12.86
C ARG A 37 13.00 -2.42 11.68
N HIS A 38 11.81 -2.35 11.09
CA HIS A 38 11.36 -3.29 10.09
C HIS A 38 10.93 -2.57 8.82
N ASP A 39 11.12 -3.23 7.68
CA ASP A 39 10.56 -2.79 6.41
C ASP A 39 9.03 -2.75 6.50
N TRP A 40 8.41 -1.75 5.88
CA TRP A 40 6.96 -1.57 5.92
C TRP A 40 6.18 -2.80 5.46
N ARG A 41 6.71 -3.61 4.53
CA ARG A 41 6.06 -4.83 4.02
C ARG A 41 5.97 -5.88 5.11
N VAL A 42 7.00 -6.01 5.93
CA VAL A 42 7.03 -6.90 7.11
C VAL A 42 6.06 -6.39 8.17
N VAL A 43 6.03 -5.08 8.44
CA VAL A 43 5.08 -4.47 9.38
C VAL A 43 3.63 -4.68 8.95
N ASP A 44 3.32 -4.44 7.67
CA ASP A 44 1.97 -4.65 7.14
C ASP A 44 1.55 -6.12 7.14
N ALA A 45 2.48 -7.04 6.86
CA ALA A 45 2.23 -8.47 6.95
C ALA A 45 1.99 -8.93 8.39
N ALA A 46 2.72 -8.38 9.35
CA ALA A 46 2.53 -8.65 10.78
C ALA A 46 1.15 -8.16 11.25
N LEU A 47 0.77 -6.92 10.91
CA LEU A 47 -0.57 -6.39 11.21
C LEU A 47 -1.70 -7.27 10.67
N ASP A 48 -1.51 -7.90 9.51
CA ASP A 48 -2.52 -8.75 8.87
C ASP A 48 -2.76 -10.09 9.58
N ARG A 49 -1.81 -10.50 10.41
CA ARG A 49 -1.83 -11.76 11.18
C ARG A 49 -2.41 -11.58 12.58
N LEU A 50 -2.39 -10.35 13.10
CA LEU A 50 -2.89 -10.05 14.42
C LEU A 50 -4.39 -9.71 14.40
N VAL A 51 -5.07 -10.08 15.48
CA VAL A 51 -6.46 -9.69 15.75
C VAL A 51 -6.45 -8.59 16.80
N CYS A 52 -7.25 -7.55 16.57
CA CYS A 52 -7.44 -6.48 17.53
C CYS A 52 -8.23 -6.99 18.75
N SER A 53 -7.66 -6.86 19.94
CA SER A 53 -8.31 -7.24 21.20
C SER A 53 -9.55 -6.37 21.54
N GLU A 54 -9.63 -5.13 21.03
CA GLU A 54 -10.78 -4.25 21.28
C GLU A 54 -11.97 -4.54 20.36
N CYS A 55 -11.74 -4.69 19.06
CA CYS A 55 -12.83 -4.81 18.08
C CYS A 55 -12.99 -6.21 17.45
N GLY A 56 -12.09 -7.16 17.77
CA GLY A 56 -12.10 -8.52 17.22
C GLY A 56 -11.80 -8.62 15.71
N GLY A 57 -11.51 -7.50 15.05
CA GLY A 57 -11.17 -7.45 13.62
C GLY A 57 -9.69 -7.63 13.37
N ARG A 58 -9.27 -7.68 12.10
CA ARG A 58 -7.84 -7.63 11.75
C ARG A 58 -7.20 -6.34 12.27
N PHE A 59 -6.02 -6.46 12.89
CA PHE A 59 -5.38 -5.33 13.55
C PHE A 59 -5.03 -4.22 12.54
N SER A 60 -5.08 -2.97 12.99
CA SER A 60 -5.02 -1.76 12.14
C SER A 60 -6.17 -1.59 11.10
N ARG A 61 -7.12 -2.52 10.97
CA ARG A 61 -8.20 -2.46 9.96
C ARG A 61 -9.61 -2.30 10.56
N GLY A 62 -9.71 -2.20 11.87
CA GLY A 62 -10.97 -2.09 12.61
C GLY A 62 -11.83 -0.86 12.27
N PRO A 63 -13.07 -0.82 12.78
CA PRO A 63 -14.04 0.24 12.50
C PRO A 63 -13.52 1.61 12.95
N VAL A 64 -14.15 2.68 12.44
CA VAL A 64 -13.86 4.05 12.87
C VAL A 64 -14.09 4.16 14.38
N GLY A 65 -13.10 4.69 15.11
CA GLY A 65 -13.18 4.90 16.56
C GLY A 65 -12.65 3.74 17.42
N CYS A 66 -12.15 2.66 16.81
CA CYS A 66 -11.37 1.66 17.56
C CYS A 66 -9.95 2.21 17.82
N SER A 67 -9.69 2.56 19.08
CA SER A 67 -8.46 3.24 19.49
C SER A 67 -7.20 2.42 19.19
N ALA A 68 -7.23 1.11 19.47
CA ALA A 68 -6.11 0.22 19.18
C ALA A 68 -5.82 0.13 17.67
N CYS A 69 -6.85 0.06 16.82
CA CYS A 69 -6.66 0.01 15.37
C CYS A 69 -6.19 1.35 14.80
N ASP A 70 -6.70 2.48 15.30
CA ASP A 70 -6.27 3.81 14.88
C ASP A 70 -4.81 4.08 15.26
N LEU A 71 -4.40 3.67 16.46
CA LEU A 71 -3.02 3.78 16.94
C LEU A 71 -2.06 2.94 16.10
N ALA A 72 -2.41 1.67 15.85
CA ALA A 72 -1.61 0.79 14.99
C ALA A 72 -1.50 1.33 13.55
N HIS A 73 -2.58 1.89 13.02
CA HIS A 73 -2.59 2.54 11.72
C HIS A 73 -1.72 3.82 11.68
N GLY A 74 -1.59 4.54 12.78
CA GLY A 74 -0.65 5.66 12.89
C GLY A 74 0.80 5.17 12.95
N PHE A 75 1.10 4.22 13.84
CA PHE A 75 2.47 3.78 14.10
C PHE A 75 3.12 3.01 12.97
N ARG A 76 2.35 2.35 12.09
CA ARG A 76 2.93 1.75 10.87
C ARG A 76 3.78 2.75 10.09
N TYR A 77 3.48 4.06 10.12
CA TYR A 77 4.24 5.10 9.42
C TYR A 77 5.64 5.37 9.94
N ALA A 78 6.00 4.78 11.08
CA ALA A 78 7.39 4.76 11.54
C ALA A 78 8.25 3.70 10.83
N ALA A 79 7.66 2.76 10.08
CA ALA A 79 8.40 1.69 9.42
C ALA A 79 9.40 2.19 8.36
N ILE A 80 10.44 1.40 8.13
CA ILE A 80 11.46 1.69 7.13
C ILE A 80 10.82 1.55 5.74
N GLU A 81 10.97 2.58 4.91
CA GLU A 81 10.55 2.56 3.51
C GLU A 81 11.78 2.41 2.62
N THR A 82 11.96 1.21 2.05
CA THR A 82 13.03 0.93 1.10
C THR A 82 12.41 0.64 -0.26
N ASP A 83 12.75 1.45 -1.28
CA ASP A 83 12.31 1.16 -2.64
C ASP A 83 12.95 -0.13 -3.16
N ARG A 84 12.14 -0.99 -3.79
CA ARG A 84 12.66 -2.21 -4.42
C ARG A 84 13.58 -1.88 -5.61
N PRO A 85 14.46 -2.79 -6.05
CA PRO A 85 15.29 -2.56 -7.22
C PRO A 85 14.45 -2.27 -8.48
N GLY A 86 14.93 -1.35 -9.33
CA GLY A 86 14.35 -1.08 -10.64
C GLY A 86 13.10 -0.20 -10.67
N VAL A 87 12.66 0.37 -9.55
CA VAL A 87 11.54 1.34 -9.52
C VAL A 87 12.02 2.76 -9.20
N PRO A 88 11.24 3.80 -9.56
CA PRO A 88 11.52 5.17 -9.17
C PRO A 88 11.54 5.36 -7.65
N TRP A 89 12.31 6.33 -7.18
CA TRP A 89 12.30 6.74 -5.77
C TRP A 89 10.90 7.16 -5.31
N GLY A 90 10.48 6.66 -4.15
CA GLY A 90 9.16 6.89 -3.56
C GLY A 90 8.06 5.96 -4.07
N ASN A 91 8.38 4.93 -4.87
CA ASN A 91 7.38 4.00 -5.36
C ASN A 91 6.78 3.14 -4.23
N GLU A 92 7.59 2.69 -3.28
CA GLU A 92 7.09 1.90 -2.14
C GLU A 92 6.28 2.75 -1.17
N HIS A 93 6.67 4.02 -0.99
CA HIS A 93 5.83 4.99 -0.29
C HIS A 93 4.45 5.11 -0.96
N ALA A 94 4.41 5.22 -2.29
CA ALA A 94 3.16 5.30 -3.03
C ALA A 94 2.32 4.03 -2.88
N ILE A 95 2.91 2.83 -2.99
CA ILE A 95 2.21 1.56 -2.73
C ILE A 95 1.61 1.57 -1.34
N ARG A 96 2.42 1.87 -0.33
CA ARG A 96 2.04 1.82 1.07
C ARG A 96 0.89 2.75 1.42
N VAL A 97 0.89 3.98 0.89
CA VAL A 97 -0.23 4.93 1.04
C VAL A 97 -1.50 4.39 0.37
N ASN A 98 -1.40 3.81 -0.82
CA ASN A 98 -2.56 3.22 -1.49
C ASN A 98 -3.11 2.01 -0.71
N VAL A 99 -2.23 1.14 -0.25
CA VAL A 99 -2.56 -0.06 0.54
C VAL A 99 -3.25 0.31 1.85
N SER A 100 -2.73 1.33 2.57
CA SER A 100 -3.30 1.75 3.85
C SER A 100 -4.74 2.27 3.71
N VAL A 101 -5.04 2.97 2.62
CA VAL A 101 -6.39 3.43 2.27
C VAL A 101 -7.29 2.25 1.87
N VAL A 102 -6.83 1.38 0.97
CA VAL A 102 -7.65 0.27 0.46
C VAL A 102 -8.00 -0.73 1.57
N ARG A 103 -7.13 -0.89 2.58
CA ARG A 103 -7.34 -1.76 3.74
C ARG A 103 -8.22 -1.13 4.83
N ARG A 104 -8.49 0.19 4.78
CA ARG A 104 -9.42 0.91 5.68
C ARG A 104 -10.45 1.74 4.88
N PRO A 105 -11.32 1.11 4.07
CA PRO A 105 -12.28 1.82 3.25
C PRO A 105 -13.27 2.68 4.07
N GLN A 106 -13.57 2.29 5.30
CA GLN A 106 -14.50 2.95 6.21
C GLN A 106 -14.08 4.36 6.68
N VAL A 107 -12.78 4.68 6.62
CA VAL A 107 -12.27 6.02 7.00
C VAL A 107 -12.02 6.92 5.79
N THR A 108 -12.34 6.45 4.58
CA THR A 108 -11.98 7.13 3.33
C THR A 108 -13.19 7.37 2.45
N SER A 109 -13.23 8.49 1.72
CA SER A 109 -14.31 8.76 0.75
C SER A 109 -14.33 7.72 -0.38
N ALA A 110 -15.52 7.41 -0.91
CA ALA A 110 -15.66 6.47 -2.02
C ALA A 110 -14.82 6.85 -3.27
N ASN A 111 -14.66 8.15 -3.52
CA ASN A 111 -13.85 8.66 -4.65
C ASN A 111 -12.36 8.41 -4.45
N GLU A 112 -11.86 8.70 -3.25
CA GLU A 112 -10.46 8.45 -2.90
C GLU A 112 -10.19 6.94 -2.95
N LEU A 113 -11.07 6.12 -2.38
CA LEU A 113 -10.94 4.67 -2.44
C LEU A 113 -10.90 4.13 -3.88
N LEU A 114 -11.76 4.65 -4.76
CA LEU A 114 -11.76 4.30 -6.19
C LEU A 114 -10.44 4.69 -6.86
N ALA A 115 -9.97 5.93 -6.65
CA ALA A 115 -8.71 6.41 -7.22
C ALA A 115 -7.52 5.55 -6.76
N ARG A 116 -7.45 5.22 -5.47
CA ARG A 116 -6.37 4.37 -4.92
C ARG A 116 -6.40 2.96 -5.48
N ARG A 117 -7.58 2.35 -5.61
CA ARG A 117 -7.72 1.01 -6.22
C ARG A 117 -7.24 0.96 -7.66
N LEU A 118 -7.46 2.03 -8.42
CA LEU A 118 -7.09 2.08 -9.83
C LEU A 118 -5.63 2.49 -10.05
N LEU A 119 -5.06 3.31 -9.17
CA LEU A 119 -3.64 3.67 -9.18
C LEU A 119 -2.74 2.54 -8.68
N LEU A 120 -3.21 1.73 -7.72
CA LEU A 120 -2.39 0.71 -7.08
C LEU A 120 -1.74 -0.29 -8.06
N PRO A 121 -2.44 -0.84 -9.07
CA PRO A 121 -1.81 -1.71 -10.06
C PRO A 121 -0.59 -1.09 -10.78
N LEU A 122 -0.62 0.21 -11.09
CA LEU A 122 0.49 0.90 -11.76
C LEU A 122 1.73 0.97 -10.87
N VAL A 123 1.58 1.43 -9.63
CA VAL A 123 2.71 1.53 -8.70
C VAL A 123 3.25 0.14 -8.30
N LEU A 124 2.38 -0.88 -8.28
CA LEU A 124 2.81 -2.27 -8.08
C LEU A 124 3.71 -2.80 -9.21
N VAL A 125 3.57 -2.31 -10.43
CA VAL A 125 4.49 -2.64 -11.55
C VAL A 125 5.63 -1.64 -11.72
N GLY A 126 5.77 -0.68 -10.79
CA GLY A 126 6.87 0.29 -10.78
C GLY A 126 6.61 1.56 -11.58
N ILE A 127 5.37 1.74 -12.05
CA ILE A 127 4.95 2.96 -12.75
C ILE A 127 4.45 3.95 -11.71
N LEU A 128 5.28 4.95 -11.42
CA LEU A 128 5.00 6.00 -10.45
C LEU A 128 4.56 7.29 -11.16
N PRO A 129 3.25 7.64 -11.15
CA PRO A 129 2.80 8.91 -11.71
C PRO A 129 3.45 10.08 -10.96
N SER A 130 3.77 11.13 -11.69
CA SER A 130 4.16 12.40 -11.07
C SER A 130 3.02 12.94 -10.19
N THR A 131 3.36 13.82 -9.26
CA THR A 131 2.37 14.48 -8.38
C THR A 131 1.28 15.18 -9.20
N GLU A 132 1.63 15.82 -10.31
CA GLU A 132 0.65 16.47 -11.17
C GLU A 132 -0.28 15.46 -11.86
N GLU A 133 0.23 14.32 -12.33
CA GLU A 133 -0.58 13.26 -12.94
C GLU A 133 -1.57 12.69 -11.92
N ALA A 134 -1.10 12.40 -10.70
CA ALA A 134 -1.95 11.95 -9.61
C ALA A 134 -3.03 12.98 -9.23
N GLN A 135 -2.69 14.27 -9.20
CA GLN A 135 -3.64 15.35 -8.93
C GLN A 135 -4.67 15.50 -10.06
N ARG A 136 -4.24 15.41 -11.33
CA ARG A 136 -5.16 15.44 -12.49
C ARG A 136 -6.14 14.27 -12.44
N MET A 137 -5.66 13.05 -12.18
CA MET A 137 -6.51 11.87 -12.01
C MET A 137 -7.51 12.07 -10.87
N SER A 138 -7.05 12.52 -9.70
CA SER A 138 -7.92 12.78 -8.55
C SER A 138 -8.99 13.83 -8.83
N ALA A 139 -8.63 14.91 -9.54
CA ALA A 139 -9.58 15.95 -9.95
C ALA A 139 -10.63 15.42 -10.93
N LEU A 140 -10.23 14.56 -11.87
CA LEU A 140 -11.11 13.88 -12.81
C LEU A 140 -12.15 13.04 -12.05
N VAL A 141 -11.74 12.21 -11.08
CA VAL A 141 -12.66 11.39 -10.27
C VAL A 141 -13.69 12.25 -9.55
N LYS A 142 -13.22 13.33 -8.91
CA LYS A 142 -14.07 14.23 -8.11
C LYS A 142 -15.14 14.92 -8.96
N ARG A 143 -14.80 15.32 -10.19
CA ARG A 143 -15.70 16.07 -11.09
C ARG A 143 -16.61 15.18 -11.94
N SER A 144 -16.35 13.88 -11.99
CA SER A 144 -17.06 12.97 -12.88
C SER A 144 -18.36 12.44 -12.27
N PRO A 145 -19.42 12.23 -13.08
CA PRO A 145 -20.60 11.48 -12.68
C PRO A 145 -20.23 10.07 -12.22
N PRO A 146 -20.88 9.50 -11.18
CA PRO A 146 -20.53 8.18 -10.66
C PRO A 146 -20.41 7.08 -11.72
N ALA A 147 -21.34 7.07 -12.69
CA ALA A 147 -21.39 6.09 -13.78
C ALA A 147 -20.23 6.21 -14.79
N GLN A 148 -19.46 7.29 -14.77
CA GLN A 148 -18.36 7.54 -15.71
C GLN A 148 -16.98 7.49 -15.03
N ARG A 149 -16.91 7.50 -13.69
CA ARG A 149 -15.65 7.60 -12.94
C ARG A 149 -14.65 6.50 -13.29
N ALA A 150 -15.09 5.25 -13.33
CA ALA A 150 -14.20 4.11 -13.63
C ALA A 150 -13.55 4.28 -15.02
N ARG A 151 -14.37 4.48 -16.06
CA ARG A 151 -13.89 4.68 -17.44
C ARG A 151 -12.92 5.86 -17.57
N LEU A 152 -13.22 6.97 -16.91
CA LEU A 152 -12.37 8.17 -16.98
C LEU A 152 -11.01 7.94 -16.30
N ILE A 153 -10.98 7.16 -15.22
CA ILE A 153 -9.72 6.80 -14.57
C ILE A 153 -8.94 5.78 -15.41
N GLU A 154 -9.60 4.80 -16.01
CA GLU A 154 -8.98 3.86 -16.95
C GLU A 154 -8.29 4.59 -18.12
N GLN A 155 -8.97 5.57 -18.73
CA GLN A 155 -8.38 6.41 -19.77
C GLN A 155 -7.17 7.22 -19.28
N ALA A 156 -7.24 7.75 -18.05
CA ALA A 156 -6.11 8.46 -17.47
C ALA A 156 -4.92 7.53 -17.19
N ILE A 157 -5.18 6.28 -16.83
CA ILE A 157 -4.17 5.23 -16.67
C ILE A 157 -3.51 4.90 -18.01
N GLU A 158 -4.31 4.69 -19.06
CA GLU A 158 -3.81 4.44 -20.42
C GLU A 158 -2.88 5.57 -20.90
N GLU A 159 -3.24 6.83 -20.60
CA GLU A 159 -2.42 7.99 -20.93
C GLU A 159 -1.09 8.00 -20.15
N VAL A 160 -1.09 7.63 -18.87
CA VAL A 160 0.15 7.49 -18.08
C VAL A 160 1.02 6.38 -18.67
N LEU A 161 0.45 5.22 -18.98
CA LEU A 161 1.17 4.10 -19.59
C LEU A 161 1.80 4.48 -20.94
N ARG A 162 1.05 5.22 -21.78
CA ARG A 162 1.55 5.71 -23.07
C ARG A 162 2.77 6.62 -22.88
N ARG A 163 2.70 7.56 -21.93
CA ARG A 163 3.80 8.49 -21.62
C ARG A 163 5.03 7.78 -21.06
N GLU A 164 4.86 6.79 -20.18
CA GLU A 164 5.98 6.01 -19.66
C GLU A 164 6.69 5.24 -20.77
N GLY A 165 5.93 4.61 -21.69
CA GLY A 165 6.51 3.98 -22.88
C GLY A 165 7.27 4.96 -23.77
N GLU A 166 6.82 6.21 -23.87
CA GLU A 166 7.56 7.28 -24.58
C GLU A 166 8.85 7.68 -23.87
N ARG A 167 8.82 7.78 -22.54
CA ARG A 167 10.02 8.08 -21.72
C ARG A 167 11.05 6.97 -21.82
N GLU A 168 10.62 5.71 -21.77
CA GLU A 168 11.51 4.56 -21.88
C GLU A 168 12.17 4.49 -23.26
N ARG A 169 11.41 4.72 -24.34
CA ARG A 169 11.98 4.82 -25.71
C ARG A 169 12.94 6.00 -25.89
N SER A 170 12.78 7.05 -25.10
CA SER A 170 13.61 8.26 -25.19
C SER A 170 14.83 8.22 -24.27
N ARG A 171 14.98 7.20 -23.41
CA ARG A 171 16.18 7.02 -22.60
C ARG A 171 17.35 6.60 -23.51
N PRO A 172 18.44 7.41 -23.60
CA PRO A 172 19.64 7.00 -24.32
C PRO A 172 20.16 5.69 -23.72
N GLY A 173 20.58 4.75 -24.57
CA GLY A 173 21.02 3.41 -24.17
C GLY A 173 22.02 3.45 -23.01
N GLN A 174 21.72 2.66 -21.97
CA GLN A 174 22.69 2.27 -20.93
C GLN A 174 23.63 1.21 -21.50
#